data_AF-A0A0N4X301-F1
#
_entry.id   AF-A0A0N4X301-F1
#
_cell.length_a   1.000
_cell.length_b   1.000
_cell.length_c   1.000
_cell.angle_alpha   90.00
_cell.angle_beta   90.00
_cell.angle_gamma   90.00
#
_symmetry.space_group_name_H-M   'P 1'
#
loop_
_entity.id
_entity.type
_entity.pdbx_description
1 polymer ?
#
loop_
_entity_poly.entity_id
_entity_poly.type
_entity_poly.pdbx_seq_one_letter_code
_entity_poly.pdbx_strand_id
1 'polypeptide(L)'
;MVKKKGKKFRPNIKHVAKKRKILEKNRKKCRSSVIKENWESSKTPRENALSMGLAFNPNEAVPVVQPHARKVVSALEAEANEQKAMRESSVRTVRLPDRDVELLIYLSERYGDDYKVGSFEVIPVGHGDI
;
A
#
# COMPACT_ATOMS: atom_id res chain seq x y z
N MET A 1 -30.22 -10.88 -7.71
CA MET A 1 -29.88 -10.46 -6.33
C MET A 1 -29.99 -8.94 -6.20
N VAL A 2 -31.07 -8.41 -5.61
CA VAL A 2 -31.28 -6.95 -5.49
C VAL A 2 -30.51 -6.44 -4.28
N LYS A 3 -29.50 -5.59 -4.48
CA LYS A 3 -28.77 -4.95 -3.38
C LYS A 3 -29.73 -4.04 -2.61
N LYS A 4 -30.13 -4.43 -1.39
CA LYS A 4 -30.88 -3.54 -0.49
C LYS A 4 -30.02 -2.31 -0.20
N LYS A 5 -30.48 -1.12 -0.59
CA LYS A 5 -29.83 0.14 -0.21
C LYS A 5 -29.82 0.24 1.31
N GLY A 6 -28.63 0.33 1.91
CA GLY A 6 -28.48 0.48 3.37
C GLY A 6 -29.21 1.72 3.88
N LYS A 7 -29.69 1.66 5.14
CA LYS A 7 -30.35 2.81 5.79
C LYS A 7 -29.35 3.97 5.88
N LYS A 8 -29.79 5.19 5.53
CA LYS A 8 -28.95 6.39 5.64
C LYS A 8 -28.69 6.71 7.11
N PHE A 9 -27.42 6.82 7.51
CA PHE A 9 -27.04 7.27 8.84
C PHE A 9 -27.55 8.71 9.06
N ARG A 10 -28.33 8.91 10.12
CA ARG A 10 -28.79 10.24 10.54
C ARG A 10 -28.03 10.62 11.81
N PRO A 11 -27.07 11.55 11.74
CA PRO A 11 -26.37 11.98 12.95
C PRO A 11 -27.35 12.67 13.90
N ASN A 12 -27.08 12.56 15.21
CA ASN A 12 -27.86 13.27 16.21
C ASN A 12 -27.67 14.78 16.05
N ILE A 13 -28.74 15.48 15.66
CA ILE A 13 -28.75 16.93 15.38
C ILE A 13 -28.25 17.73 16.59
N LYS A 14 -28.63 17.34 17.82
CA LYS A 14 -28.19 18.03 19.05
C LYS A 14 -26.68 17.93 19.23
N HIS A 15 -26.10 16.77 18.91
CA HIS A 15 -24.66 16.54 19.00
C HIS A 15 -23.89 17.35 17.94
N VAL A 16 -24.40 17.39 16.70
CA VAL A 16 -23.83 18.22 15.62
C VAL A 16 -23.86 19.70 15.99
N ALA A 17 -25.00 20.19 16.50
CA ALA A 17 -25.14 21.58 16.93
C ALA A 17 -24.18 21.94 18.08
N LYS A 18 -24.04 21.04 19.09
CA LYS A 18 -23.07 21.21 20.18
C LYS A 18 -21.64 21.30 19.64
N LYS A 19 -21.25 20.41 18.72
CA LYS A 19 -19.93 20.43 18.07
C LYS A 19 -19.67 21.74 17.31
N ARG A 20 -20.65 22.24 16.54
CA ARG A 20 -20.55 23.54 15.85
C ARG A 20 -20.35 24.68 16.84
N LYS A 21 -21.11 24.74 17.93
CA LYS A 21 -20.96 25.77 18.97
C LYS A 21 -19.58 25.74 19.63
N ILE A 22 -19.06 24.55 19.92
CA ILE A 22 -17.72 24.39 20.49
C ILE A 22 -16.65 24.87 19.50
N LEU A 23 -16.77 24.48 18.23
CA LEU A 23 -15.84 24.90 17.18
C LEU A 23 -15.82 26.42 17.02
N GLU A 24 -16.98 27.06 16.99
CA GLU A 24 -17.10 28.52 16.89
C GLU A 24 -16.48 29.23 18.10
N LYS A 25 -16.73 28.73 19.32
CA LYS A 25 -16.11 29.27 20.54
C LYS A 25 -14.59 29.15 20.53
N ASN A 26 -14.08 28.04 20.00
CA ASN A 26 -12.66 27.74 19.94
C ASN A 26 -11.99 28.27 18.66
N ARG A 27 -12.70 29.07 17.84
CA ARG A 27 -12.17 29.58 16.58
C ARG A 27 -11.08 30.62 16.87
N LYS A 28 -9.83 30.25 16.59
CA LYS A 28 -8.67 31.15 16.72
C LYS A 28 -8.81 32.30 15.73
N LYS A 29 -8.61 33.53 16.21
CA LYS A 29 -8.60 34.73 15.36
C LYS A 29 -7.17 35.02 14.91
N CYS A 30 -6.98 35.28 13.62
CA CYS A 30 -5.72 35.82 13.13
C CYS A 30 -5.49 37.21 13.75
N ARG A 31 -4.29 37.45 14.32
CA ARG A 31 -3.93 38.74 14.92
C ARG A 31 -3.27 39.68 13.92
N SER A 32 -2.57 39.16 12.91
CA SER A 32 -1.92 39.96 11.88
C SER A 32 -2.94 40.65 10.97
N SER A 33 -2.82 41.97 10.79
CA SER A 33 -3.59 42.74 9.81
C SER A 33 -3.14 42.42 8.40
N VAL A 34 -1.82 42.38 8.16
CA VAL A 34 -1.21 42.11 6.85
C VAL A 34 -1.72 40.81 6.25
N ILE A 35 -1.76 39.73 7.04
CA ILE A 35 -2.27 38.45 6.57
C ILE A 35 -3.75 38.55 6.20
N LYS A 36 -4.56 39.26 6.99
CA LYS A 36 -6.01 39.38 6.70
C LYS A 36 -6.28 40.13 5.41
N GLU A 37 -5.56 41.22 5.17
CA GLU A 37 -5.74 42.07 3.99
C GLU A 37 -5.33 41.35 2.70
N ASN A 38 -4.27 40.55 2.75
CA ASN A 38 -3.76 39.81 1.59
C ASN A 38 -4.41 38.42 1.43
N TRP A 39 -5.30 38.01 2.34
CA TRP A 39 -5.91 36.68 2.29
C TRP A 39 -7.12 36.66 1.36
N GLU A 40 -6.94 36.12 0.16
CA GLU A 40 -8.04 35.95 -0.80
C GLU A 40 -8.85 34.69 -0.49
N SER A 41 -10.17 34.82 -0.34
CA SER A 41 -11.06 33.68 -0.06
C SER A 41 -11.28 32.74 -1.26
N SER A 42 -10.96 33.21 -2.46
CA SER A 42 -11.00 32.44 -3.71
C SER A 42 -9.84 31.46 -3.85
N LYS A 43 -8.67 31.81 -3.28
CA LYS A 43 -7.44 31.01 -3.35
C LYS A 43 -7.39 29.97 -2.24
N THR A 44 -6.68 28.89 -2.51
CA THR A 44 -6.42 27.89 -1.48
C THR A 44 -5.47 28.45 -0.41
N PRO A 45 -5.52 27.95 0.84
CA PRO A 45 -4.60 28.37 1.89
C PRO A 45 -3.12 28.23 1.51
N ARG A 46 -2.78 27.24 0.68
CA ARG A 46 -1.42 27.02 0.16
C ARG A 46 -1.01 28.13 -0.79
N GLU A 47 -1.86 28.46 -1.77
CA GLU A 47 -1.59 29.56 -2.71
C GLU A 47 -1.50 30.91 -2.00
N ASN A 48 -2.37 31.17 -1.03
CA ASN A 48 -2.30 32.39 -0.22
C ASN A 48 -0.98 32.48 0.55
N ALA A 49 -0.56 31.39 1.22
CA ALA A 49 0.71 31.37 1.93
C ALA A 49 1.89 31.64 0.97
N LEU A 50 1.93 30.95 -0.17
CA LEU A 50 3.00 31.11 -1.16
C LEU A 50 3.02 32.51 -1.78
N SER A 51 1.85 33.09 -2.07
CA SER A 51 1.73 34.46 -2.58
C SER A 51 2.27 35.51 -1.61
N MET A 52 2.18 35.25 -0.30
CA MET A 52 2.74 36.12 0.73
C MET A 52 4.23 35.81 1.02
N GLY A 53 4.85 34.88 0.28
CA GLY A 53 6.21 34.40 0.53
C GLY A 53 6.34 33.53 1.78
N LEU A 54 5.24 32.98 2.29
CA LEU A 54 5.20 32.12 3.46
C LEU A 54 5.28 30.64 3.07
N ALA A 55 6.04 29.87 3.85
CA ALA A 55 6.08 28.43 3.72
C ALA A 55 4.75 27.81 4.20
N PHE A 56 4.09 27.03 3.35
CA PHE A 56 2.89 26.28 3.74
C PHE A 56 3.23 25.11 4.68
N ASN A 57 4.34 24.41 4.41
CA ASN A 57 4.86 23.34 5.25
C ASN A 57 6.24 23.76 5.79
N PRO A 58 6.40 23.97 7.11
CA PRO A 58 7.66 24.40 7.69
C PRO A 58 8.79 23.37 7.50
N ASN A 59 8.47 22.08 7.48
CA ASN A 59 9.47 21.03 7.28
C ASN A 59 9.98 20.95 5.84
N GLU A 60 9.20 21.44 4.87
CA GLU A 60 9.67 21.56 3.47
C GLU A 60 10.62 22.77 3.33
N ALA A 61 10.28 23.89 3.96
CA ALA A 61 11.10 25.10 3.89
C ALA A 61 12.40 25.00 4.71
N VAL A 62 12.32 24.37 5.88
CA VAL A 62 13.47 24.12 6.76
C VAL A 62 13.48 22.64 7.10
N PRO A 63 14.22 21.81 6.33
CA PRO A 63 14.25 20.38 6.58
C PRO A 63 14.81 20.10 7.98
N VAL A 64 13.99 19.49 8.81
CA VAL A 64 14.39 19.07 10.15
C VAL A 64 15.36 17.90 10.00
N VAL A 65 16.66 18.19 10.08
CA VAL A 65 17.68 17.14 10.08
C VAL A 65 17.60 16.43 11.43
N GLN A 66 16.97 15.25 11.45
CA GLN A 66 16.95 14.36 12.61
C GLN A 66 18.06 13.32 12.45
N PRO A 67 19.26 13.54 13.03
CA PRO A 67 20.41 12.66 12.81
C PRO A 67 20.17 11.25 13.36
N HIS A 68 19.43 11.12 14.46
CA HIS A 68 19.10 9.81 15.03
C HIS A 68 18.11 9.03 14.16
N ALA A 69 17.04 9.68 13.68
CA ALA A 69 16.07 9.04 12.80
C ALA A 69 16.72 8.55 11.50
N ARG A 70 17.64 9.32 10.91
CA ARG A 70 18.40 8.89 9.72
C ARG A 70 19.21 7.63 9.98
N LYS A 71 19.92 7.55 11.11
CA LYS A 71 20.72 6.36 11.48
C LYS A 71 19.85 5.12 11.65
N VAL A 72 18.71 5.27 12.31
CA VAL A 72 17.75 4.16 12.51
C VAL A 72 17.19 3.69 11.16
N VAL A 73 16.75 4.61 10.31
CA VAL A 73 16.22 4.27 8.97
C VAL A 73 17.28 3.54 8.14
N SER A 74 18.52 4.05 8.08
CA SER A 74 19.59 3.39 7.31
C SER A 74 19.92 2.00 7.84
N ALA A 75 19.87 1.79 9.16
CA ALA A 75 20.12 0.47 9.76
C ALA A 75 19.00 -0.53 9.41
N LEU A 76 17.74 -0.10 9.48
CA LEU A 76 16.59 -0.93 9.13
C LEU A 76 16.55 -1.26 7.62
N GLU A 77 16.92 -0.32 6.76
CA GLU A 77 17.02 -0.55 5.32
C GLU A 77 18.12 -1.56 4.98
N ALA A 78 19.27 -1.50 5.66
CA ALA A 78 20.33 -2.49 5.51
C ALA A 78 19.85 -3.89 5.94
N GLU A 79 19.23 -4.00 7.12
CA GLU A 79 18.71 -5.28 7.62
C GLU A 79 17.64 -5.87 6.68
N ALA A 80 16.71 -5.04 6.18
CA ALA A 80 15.69 -5.49 5.24
C ALA A 80 16.29 -6.01 3.92
N ASN A 81 17.35 -5.36 3.42
CA ASN A 81 18.05 -5.80 2.21
C ASN A 81 18.78 -7.12 2.44
N GLU A 82 19.44 -7.29 3.59
CA GLU A 82 20.10 -8.55 3.97
C GLU A 82 19.08 -9.70 4.06
N GLN A 83 17.94 -9.48 4.73
CA GLN A 83 16.87 -10.47 4.83
C GLN A 83 16.29 -10.84 3.46
N LYS A 84 16.16 -9.86 2.56
CA LYS A 84 15.70 -10.10 1.19
C LYS A 84 16.71 -10.91 0.40
N ALA A 85 18.00 -10.57 0.49
CA ALA A 85 19.08 -11.32 -0.14
C ALA A 85 19.14 -12.77 0.36
N MET A 86 19.00 -12.99 1.68
CA MET A 86 18.94 -14.34 2.27
C MET A 86 17.73 -15.14 1.77
N ARG A 87 16.57 -14.51 1.58
CA ARG A 87 15.38 -15.17 1.01
C ARG A 87 15.57 -15.53 -0.46
N GLU A 88 16.20 -14.65 -1.23
CA GLU A 88 16.45 -14.85 -2.66
C GLU A 88 17.55 -15.89 -2.91
N SER A 89 18.57 -15.97 -2.04
CA SER A 89 19.60 -17.00 -2.12
C SER A 89 19.14 -18.37 -1.65
N SER A 90 18.08 -18.43 -0.83
CA SER A 90 17.55 -19.69 -0.31
C SER A 90 16.70 -20.37 -1.38
N VAL A 91 17.21 -21.46 -1.95
CA VAL A 91 16.41 -22.35 -2.80
C VAL A 91 15.35 -23.00 -1.92
N ARG A 92 14.09 -22.57 -2.07
CA ARG A 92 12.97 -23.22 -1.39
C ARG A 92 12.81 -24.63 -1.96
N THR A 93 13.32 -25.62 -1.25
CA THR A 93 13.08 -27.02 -1.57
C THR A 93 11.67 -27.39 -1.12
N VAL A 94 10.75 -27.53 -2.07
CA VAL A 94 9.44 -28.14 -1.81
C VAL A 94 9.62 -29.65 -1.92
N ARG A 95 9.20 -30.41 -0.91
CA ARG A 95 9.19 -31.87 -1.00
C ARG A 95 7.94 -32.31 -1.76
N LEU A 96 8.15 -32.91 -2.92
CA LEU A 96 7.09 -33.50 -3.73
C LEU A 96 6.79 -34.93 -3.25
N PRO A 97 5.52 -35.38 -3.32
CA PRO A 97 5.18 -36.80 -3.14
C PRO A 97 5.88 -37.68 -4.18
N ASP A 98 6.25 -38.90 -3.78
CA ASP A 98 7.06 -39.80 -4.63
C ASP A 98 6.41 -40.07 -6.00
N ARG A 99 5.08 -40.23 -6.03
CA ARG A 99 4.30 -40.41 -7.27
C ARG A 99 4.48 -39.26 -8.27
N ASP A 100 4.51 -38.02 -7.79
CA ASP A 100 4.65 -36.84 -8.64
C ASP A 100 6.09 -36.72 -9.15
N VAL A 101 7.08 -37.13 -8.34
CA VAL A 101 8.48 -37.22 -8.75
C VAL A 101 8.64 -38.25 -9.88
N GLU A 102 8.08 -39.45 -9.73
CA GLU A 102 8.10 -40.49 -10.76
C GLU A 102 7.46 -40.04 -12.07
N LEU A 103 6.31 -39.36 -12.00
CA LEU A 103 5.64 -38.82 -13.18
C LEU A 103 6.48 -37.75 -13.88
N LEU A 104 7.15 -36.87 -13.12
CA LEU A 104 8.03 -35.84 -13.69
C LEU A 104 9.26 -36.45 -14.36
N ILE A 105 9.87 -37.46 -13.75
CA ILE A 105 10.98 -38.23 -14.36
C ILE A 105 10.51 -38.82 -15.69
N TYR A 106 9.38 -39.54 -15.69
CA TYR A 106 8.81 -40.14 -16.89
C TYR A 106 8.57 -39.12 -18.02
N LEU A 107 7.99 -37.96 -17.68
CA LEU A 107 7.75 -36.90 -18.66
C LEU A 107 9.05 -36.28 -19.18
N SER A 108 10.07 -36.11 -18.34
CA SER A 108 11.38 -35.58 -18.73
C SER A 108 12.14 -36.52 -19.66
N GLU A 109 12.06 -37.83 -19.43
CA GLU A 109 12.72 -38.84 -20.27
C GLU A 109 12.04 -38.98 -21.65
N ARG A 110 10.70 -38.83 -21.69
CA ARG A 110 9.90 -38.95 -22.93
C ARG A 110 9.86 -37.68 -23.76
N TYR A 111 9.79 -36.52 -23.13
CA TYR A 111 9.48 -35.24 -23.79
C TYR A 111 10.52 -34.14 -23.50
N GLY A 112 11.52 -34.38 -22.65
CA GLY A 112 12.54 -33.39 -22.30
C GLY A 112 11.96 -32.14 -21.65
N ASP A 113 12.49 -30.97 -22.06
CA ASP A 113 12.02 -29.66 -21.59
C ASP A 113 10.81 -29.12 -22.38
N ASP A 114 10.24 -29.90 -23.30
CA ASP A 114 9.11 -29.49 -24.15
C ASP A 114 7.76 -29.85 -23.50
N TYR A 115 7.47 -29.23 -22.35
CA TYR A 115 6.24 -29.43 -21.55
C TYR A 115 4.92 -29.06 -22.25
N LYS A 116 4.97 -28.50 -23.46
CA LYS A 116 3.77 -28.23 -24.26
C LYS A 116 3.22 -29.49 -24.95
N VAL A 117 4.07 -30.48 -25.24
CA VAL A 117 3.68 -31.70 -25.96
C VAL A 117 2.79 -32.60 -25.09
N GLY A 118 3.05 -32.69 -23.79
CA GLY A 118 2.28 -33.52 -22.85
C GLY A 118 0.88 -33.01 -22.50
N SER A 119 0.50 -31.81 -22.96
CA SER A 119 -0.81 -31.20 -22.64
C SER A 119 -1.92 -31.50 -23.65
N PHE A 120 -1.60 -32.08 -24.81
CA PHE A 120 -2.56 -32.25 -25.91
C PHE A 120 -2.88 -33.70 -26.31
N GLU A 121 -2.13 -34.71 -25.84
CA GLU A 121 -2.51 -36.11 -26.01
C GLU A 121 -2.93 -36.73 -24.68
N VAL A 122 -4.25 -36.89 -24.52
CA VAL A 122 -4.85 -37.72 -23.48
C VAL A 122 -4.32 -39.15 -23.67
N ILE A 123 -3.52 -39.62 -22.71
CA ILE A 123 -3.00 -40.98 -22.66
C ILE A 123 -4.19 -41.96 -22.75
N PRO A 124 -4.28 -42.84 -23.77
CA PRO A 124 -5.29 -43.88 -23.77
C PRO A 124 -4.94 -44.89 -22.68
N VAL A 125 -5.76 -44.94 -21.64
CA VAL A 125 -5.66 -45.97 -20.59
C VAL A 125 -6.10 -47.30 -21.21
N GLY A 126 -5.13 -48.06 -21.70
CA GLY A 126 -5.34 -49.44 -22.14
C GLY A 126 -5.84 -50.28 -20.97
N HIS A 127 -7.09 -50.73 -21.05
CA HIS A 127 -7.61 -51.83 -20.26
C HIS A 127 -6.83 -53.09 -20.67
N GLY A 128 -6.07 -53.64 -19.73
CA GLY A 128 -5.46 -54.96 -19.88
C GLY A 128 -6.33 -55.98 -19.15
N ASP A 129 -7.05 -56.78 -19.92
CA ASP A 129 -7.52 -58.10 -19.50
C ASP A 129 -6.30 -59.01 -19.27
N ILE A 130 -6.31 -59.72 -18.12
CA ILE A 130 -5.82 -61.08 -17.77
C ILE A 130 -5.58 -61.13 -16.25
#